data_AF-A0AAV9Q501-F1
#
_entry.id   AF-A0AAV9Q501-F1
#
_cell.length_a   1.000
_cell.length_b   1.000
_cell.length_c   1.000
_cell.angle_alpha   90.00
_cell.angle_beta   90.00
_cell.angle_gamma   90.00
#
_symmetry.space_group_name_H-M   'P 1'
#
loop_
_entity.id
_entity.type
_entity.pdbx_description
1 polymer ?
#
loop_
_entity_poly.entity_id
_entity_poly.type
_entity_poly.pdbx_seq_one_letter_code
_entity_poly.pdbx_strand_id
1 'polypeptide(L)'
;MEDRLAARRQAEQDRLREKRNFRHWESQATDKVVLKPIKPKTENGYNRMLDAWDKFSARRRGASPFHLKTLKQFFKWYCDGRKGRIPAEDDDDEDDDEDDGEGDEDADKELRMTQDSVYTCWKSFLSGWQRRETTSFPKHIQTTIKTLIYGGDNNYLNLRTVQRPARNFTVVDYKVCVGQLWGNDWHDFYCESYRVRLHLMQLLHLNTSARTAEYVMNLKYRVSCYPHHSFMDIDLS
;
A
#
# COMPACT_ATOMS: atom_id res chain seq x y z
N MET A 1 17.23 29.04 -44.95
CA MET A 1 16.77 30.11 -44.02
C MET A 1 16.40 29.54 -42.65
N GLU A 2 15.82 28.34 -42.61
CA GLU A 2 15.50 27.61 -41.37
C GLU A 2 16.72 27.27 -40.50
N ASP A 3 17.86 26.90 -41.09
CA ASP A 3 19.09 26.60 -40.33
C ASP A 3 19.62 27.78 -39.51
N ARG A 4 19.50 29.01 -40.02
CA ARG A 4 19.91 30.22 -39.30
C ARG A 4 18.99 30.53 -38.12
N LEU A 5 17.70 30.21 -38.24
CA LEU A 5 16.71 30.36 -37.16
C LEU A 5 16.87 29.26 -36.09
N ALA A 6 17.26 28.05 -36.49
CA ALA A 6 17.59 26.97 -35.57
C ALA A 6 18.86 27.31 -34.76
N ALA A 7 19.93 27.76 -35.42
CA ALA A 7 21.18 28.16 -34.76
C ALA A 7 20.97 29.29 -33.74
N ARG A 8 20.13 30.28 -34.08
CA ARG A 8 19.82 31.40 -33.18
C ARG A 8 19.02 30.97 -31.94
N ARG A 9 18.07 30.03 -32.11
CA ARG A 9 17.33 29.42 -30.99
C ARG A 9 18.24 28.58 -30.08
N GLN A 10 19.17 27.83 -30.67
CA GLN A 10 20.13 27.02 -29.91
C GLN A 10 21.04 27.92 -29.05
N ALA A 11 21.60 28.98 -29.63
CA ALA A 11 22.43 29.95 -28.91
C ALA A 11 21.67 30.65 -27.77
N GLU A 12 20.38 30.93 -27.95
CA GLU A 12 19.53 31.48 -26.89
C GLU A 12 19.31 30.48 -25.75
N GLN A 13 19.06 29.21 -26.07
CA GLN A 13 18.95 28.15 -25.07
C GLN A 13 20.25 27.96 -24.29
N ASP A 14 21.41 28.00 -24.95
CA ASP A 14 22.71 27.88 -24.30
C ASP A 14 22.99 29.06 -23.38
N ARG A 15 22.66 30.29 -23.80
CA ARG A 15 22.76 31.47 -22.93
C ARG A 15 21.83 31.36 -21.71
N LEU A 16 20.64 30.79 -21.87
CA LEU A 16 19.73 30.54 -20.75
C LEU A 16 20.25 29.46 -19.81
N ARG A 17 20.89 28.41 -20.31
CA ARG A 17 21.55 27.37 -19.50
C ARG A 17 22.70 27.94 -18.68
N GLU A 18 23.53 28.77 -19.28
CA GLU A 18 24.62 29.47 -18.58
C GLU A 18 24.07 30.43 -17.52
N LYS A 19 23.08 31.25 -17.87
CA LYS A 19 22.43 32.19 -16.91
C LYS A 19 21.77 31.47 -15.73
N ARG A 20 21.28 30.25 -15.93
CA ARG A 20 20.68 29.41 -14.89
C ARG A 20 21.69 28.52 -14.17
N ASN A 21 22.99 28.72 -14.40
CA ASN A 21 24.08 27.96 -13.79
C ASN A 21 23.96 26.44 -14.01
N PHE A 22 23.54 26.02 -15.22
CA PHE A 22 23.37 24.60 -15.53
C PHE A 22 24.64 23.77 -15.24
N ARG A 23 25.83 24.30 -15.57
CA ARG A 23 27.11 23.62 -15.27
C ARG A 23 27.38 23.42 -13.78
N HIS A 24 26.90 24.34 -12.94
CA HIS A 24 26.99 24.19 -11.49
C HIS A 24 26.06 23.08 -11.01
N TRP A 25 24.83 23.03 -11.51
CA TRP A 25 23.89 21.96 -11.21
C TRP A 25 24.38 20.60 -11.72
N GLU A 26 24.93 20.54 -12.93
CA GLU A 26 25.53 19.32 -13.52
C GLU A 26 26.65 18.77 -12.62
N SER A 27 27.51 19.64 -12.08
CA SER A 27 28.55 19.22 -11.14
C SER A 27 28.04 18.74 -9.77
N GLN A 28 26.80 19.11 -9.41
CA GLN A 28 26.15 18.70 -8.15
C GLN A 28 25.14 17.57 -8.35
N ALA A 29 24.81 17.21 -9.59
CA ALA A 29 23.88 16.16 -9.89
C ALA A 29 24.47 14.83 -9.42
N THR A 30 23.71 14.12 -8.59
CA THR A 30 24.09 12.80 -8.09
C THR A 30 23.09 11.77 -8.57
N ASP A 31 23.53 10.52 -8.73
CA ASP A 31 22.67 9.37 -9.05
C ASP A 31 21.74 8.96 -7.89
N LYS A 32 21.69 9.74 -6.81
CA LYS A 32 20.82 9.48 -5.66
C LYS A 32 19.37 9.67 -6.06
N VAL A 33 18.56 8.66 -5.76
CA VAL A 33 17.11 8.72 -5.95
C VAL A 33 16.52 9.82 -5.05
N VAL A 34 15.86 10.79 -5.65
CA VAL A 34 15.14 11.85 -4.93
C VAL A 34 13.78 11.32 -4.50
N LEU A 35 13.59 11.14 -3.19
CA LEU A 35 12.33 10.65 -2.62
C LEU A 35 11.55 11.80 -1.99
N LYS A 36 10.22 11.73 -2.08
CA LYS A 36 9.33 12.73 -1.45
C LYS A 36 9.59 12.77 0.07
N PRO A 37 9.51 13.94 0.73
CA PRO A 37 9.54 14.00 2.18
C PRO A 37 8.32 13.28 2.75
N ILE A 38 8.51 12.50 3.81
CA ILE A 38 7.44 11.77 4.50
C ILE A 38 7.18 12.39 5.88
N LYS A 39 5.94 12.23 6.37
CA LYS A 39 5.60 12.62 7.73
C LYS A 39 6.26 11.67 8.74
N PRO A 40 6.62 12.14 9.95
CA PRO A 40 7.23 11.29 10.98
C PRO A 40 6.39 10.06 11.34
N LYS A 41 5.05 10.16 11.29
CA LYS A 41 4.16 9.02 11.52
C LYS A 41 4.32 7.92 10.47
N THR A 42 4.49 8.30 9.21
CA THR A 42 4.70 7.38 8.08
C THR A 42 6.07 6.72 8.20
N GLU A 43 7.09 7.51 8.50
CA GLU A 43 8.46 7.03 8.76
C GLU A 43 8.51 6.02 9.91
N ASN A 44 7.85 6.32 11.03
CA ASN A 44 7.72 5.38 12.14
C ASN A 44 7.01 4.07 11.74
N GLY A 45 6.05 4.13 10.81
CA GLY A 45 5.41 2.95 10.26
C GLY A 45 6.38 2.09 9.45
N TYR A 46 7.23 2.72 8.64
CA TYR A 46 8.26 2.06 7.83
C TYR A 46 9.34 1.43 8.72
N ASN A 47 9.87 2.20 9.67
CA ASN A 47 10.88 1.74 10.61
C ASN A 47 10.39 0.52 11.40
N ARG A 48 9.15 0.50 11.89
CA ARG A 48 8.58 -0.68 12.58
C ARG A 48 8.61 -1.95 11.74
N MET A 49 8.37 -1.87 10.44
CA MET A 49 8.43 -3.03 9.55
C MET A 49 9.87 -3.45 9.25
N LEU A 50 10.77 -2.48 9.06
CA LEU A 50 12.19 -2.73 8.86
C LEU A 50 12.84 -3.33 10.11
N ASP A 51 12.53 -2.83 11.30
CA ASP A 51 13.00 -3.37 12.58
C ASP A 51 12.51 -4.81 12.78
N ALA A 52 11.29 -5.11 12.36
CA ALA A 52 10.77 -6.47 12.41
C ALA A 52 11.55 -7.40 11.47
N TRP A 53 11.90 -6.91 10.28
CA TRP A 53 12.78 -7.63 9.35
C TRP A 53 14.20 -7.81 9.93
N ASP A 54 14.77 -6.80 10.54
CA ASP A 54 16.12 -6.86 11.11
C ASP A 54 16.17 -7.87 12.28
N LYS A 55 15.13 -7.93 13.10
CA LYS A 55 14.97 -8.97 14.14
C LYS A 55 14.87 -10.39 13.56
N PHE A 56 14.15 -10.54 12.46
CA PHE A 56 13.99 -11.83 11.79
C PHE A 56 15.29 -12.28 11.12
N SER A 57 15.98 -11.36 10.44
CA SER A 57 17.23 -11.64 9.72
C SER A 57 18.41 -11.87 10.65
N ALA A 58 18.47 -11.22 11.82
CA ALA A 58 19.52 -11.42 12.82
C ALA A 58 19.63 -12.89 13.29
N ARG A 59 18.53 -13.65 13.24
CA ARG A 59 18.49 -15.06 13.65
C ARG A 59 18.91 -16.03 12.53
N ARG A 60 19.17 -15.54 11.32
CA ARG A 60 19.35 -16.35 10.10
C ARG A 60 20.53 -15.85 9.28
N ARG A 61 21.54 -16.68 9.10
CA ARG A 61 22.69 -16.35 8.23
C ARG A 61 22.23 -16.20 6.78
N GLY A 62 22.61 -15.10 6.13
CA GLY A 62 22.33 -14.85 4.71
C GLY A 62 20.87 -14.53 4.36
N ALA A 63 20.05 -14.12 5.35
CA ALA A 63 18.67 -13.72 5.07
C ALA A 63 18.64 -12.44 4.20
N SER A 64 18.11 -12.58 2.98
CA SER A 64 17.86 -11.45 2.08
C SER A 64 16.38 -11.41 1.71
N PRO A 65 15.75 -10.21 1.67
CA PRO A 65 14.34 -10.09 1.35
C PRO A 65 14.06 -10.30 -0.14
N PHE A 66 15.10 -10.33 -0.99
CA PHE A 66 14.96 -10.65 -2.40
C PHE A 66 14.79 -12.16 -2.66
N HIS A 67 15.05 -13.01 -1.66
CA HIS A 67 14.76 -14.43 -1.77
C HIS A 67 13.33 -14.72 -1.35
N LEU A 68 12.51 -15.21 -2.29
CA LEU A 68 11.09 -15.54 -2.05
C LEU A 68 10.89 -16.45 -0.84
N LYS A 69 11.73 -17.48 -0.67
CA LYS A 69 11.65 -18.40 0.48
C LYS A 69 11.80 -17.66 1.81
N THR A 70 12.83 -16.82 1.92
CA THR A 70 13.11 -16.03 3.13
C THR A 70 11.98 -15.04 3.40
N LEU A 71 11.46 -14.40 2.34
CA LEU A 71 10.38 -13.43 2.46
C LEU A 71 9.05 -14.08 2.87
N LYS A 72 8.70 -15.25 2.31
CA LYS A 72 7.55 -16.05 2.76
C LYS A 72 7.66 -16.41 4.25
N GLN A 73 8.85 -16.86 4.67
CA GLN A 73 9.11 -17.22 6.08
C GLN A 73 9.05 -16.00 7.01
N PHE A 74 9.51 -14.83 6.55
CA PHE A 74 9.38 -13.59 7.29
C PHE A 74 7.91 -13.22 7.50
N PHE A 75 7.10 -13.27 6.45
CA PHE A 75 5.67 -12.96 6.56
C PHE A 75 4.94 -13.95 7.46
N LYS A 76 5.25 -15.24 7.38
CA LYS A 76 4.70 -16.25 8.29
C LYS A 76 5.04 -15.94 9.74
N TRP A 77 6.33 -15.72 10.04
CA TRP A 77 6.81 -15.32 11.36
C TRP A 77 6.16 -14.02 11.86
N TYR A 78 6.00 -13.03 10.98
CA TYR A 78 5.43 -11.74 11.31
C TYR A 78 3.93 -11.83 11.62
N CYS A 79 3.17 -12.62 10.85
CA CYS A 79 1.73 -12.79 11.03
C CYS A 79 1.42 -13.62 12.27
N ASP A 80 2.13 -14.74 12.48
CA ASP A 80 1.94 -15.62 13.65
C ASP A 80 2.33 -14.92 14.96
N GLY A 81 3.30 -14.02 14.91
CA GLY A 81 3.71 -13.24 16.09
C GLY A 81 2.76 -12.10 16.48
N ARG A 82 1.60 -11.93 15.83
CA ARG A 82 0.70 -10.78 16.04
C ARG A 82 -0.77 -11.15 16.10
N LYS A 83 -1.43 -10.62 17.13
CA LYS A 83 -2.89 -10.64 17.22
C LYS A 83 -3.51 -9.61 16.26
N GLY A 84 -4.52 -10.05 15.53
CA GLY A 84 -5.43 -9.25 14.74
C GLY A 84 -6.38 -8.42 15.61
N ARG A 85 -7.29 -7.70 14.94
CA ARG A 85 -8.24 -6.78 15.61
C ARG A 85 -9.69 -7.23 15.54
N ILE A 86 -9.99 -8.25 14.74
CA ILE A 86 -11.35 -8.71 14.50
C ILE A 86 -11.51 -10.04 15.25
N PRO A 87 -12.32 -10.08 16.33
CA PRO A 87 -12.69 -11.32 17.02
C PRO A 87 -13.20 -12.35 16.04
N ALA A 88 -12.94 -13.63 16.29
CA ALA A 88 -13.76 -14.64 15.65
C ALA A 88 -15.15 -14.52 16.25
N GLU A 89 -16.04 -13.85 15.52
CA GLU A 89 -17.45 -14.14 15.67
C GLU A 89 -17.61 -15.62 15.37
N ASP A 90 -18.37 -16.31 16.21
CA ASP A 90 -18.77 -17.69 16.02
C ASP A 90 -19.22 -17.84 14.57
N ASP A 91 -18.61 -18.76 13.84
CA ASP A 91 -19.20 -19.21 12.60
C ASP A 91 -20.56 -19.81 13.02
N ASP A 92 -21.65 -19.07 12.80
CA ASP A 92 -23.04 -19.53 12.95
C ASP A 92 -23.31 -20.61 11.87
N ASP A 93 -22.57 -21.71 11.91
CA ASP A 93 -22.99 -22.96 11.30
C ASP A 93 -23.96 -23.59 12.30
N GLU A 94 -25.25 -23.29 12.11
CA GLU A 94 -26.36 -24.13 12.59
C GLU A 94 -26.25 -25.50 11.89
N ASP A 95 -25.34 -26.35 12.36
CA ASP A 95 -25.44 -27.79 12.16
C ASP A 95 -25.51 -28.44 13.55
N ASP A 96 -26.73 -28.80 13.92
CA ASP A 96 -27.05 -29.79 14.96
C ASP A 96 -26.13 -31.01 14.79
N ASP A 97 -25.29 -31.30 15.78
CA ASP A 97 -24.95 -32.67 16.16
C ASP A 97 -24.41 -32.66 17.60
N GLU A 98 -25.19 -33.24 18.50
CA GLU A 98 -24.79 -33.62 19.86
C GLU A 98 -23.62 -34.62 19.77
N ASP A 99 -22.41 -34.25 20.19
CA ASP A 99 -21.36 -35.22 20.51
C ASP A 99 -20.60 -34.83 21.79
N ASP A 100 -20.80 -35.66 22.80
CA ASP A 100 -20.24 -35.57 24.13
C ASP A 100 -18.77 -36.03 24.11
N GLY A 101 -17.82 -35.09 24.06
CA GLY A 101 -16.39 -35.39 24.09
C GLY A 101 -15.58 -34.40 24.92
N GLU A 102 -15.22 -34.79 26.15
CA GLU A 102 -14.20 -34.11 26.96
C GLU A 102 -12.87 -33.98 26.18
N GLY A 103 -12.45 -32.75 25.90
CA GLY A 103 -11.17 -32.46 25.25
C GLY A 103 -10.81 -30.97 25.27
N ASP A 104 -10.01 -30.59 26.26
CA ASP A 104 -9.20 -29.36 26.38
C ASP A 104 -9.84 -28.01 26.00
N GLU A 105 -10.25 -27.32 27.06
CA GLU A 105 -10.46 -25.88 27.18
C GLU A 105 -9.29 -25.08 26.55
N ASP A 106 -9.60 -23.94 25.91
CA ASP A 106 -8.69 -22.91 25.39
C ASP A 106 -8.17 -23.00 23.94
N ALA A 107 -9.02 -23.39 22.97
CA ALA A 107 -8.88 -22.84 21.62
C ALA A 107 -9.40 -21.39 21.58
N ASP A 108 -8.65 -20.50 22.25
CA ASP A 108 -8.68 -19.06 22.03
C ASP A 108 -9.01 -18.80 20.56
N LYS A 109 -10.17 -18.19 20.28
CA LYS A 109 -10.56 -17.65 18.97
C LYS A 109 -9.48 -16.70 18.49
N GLU A 110 -8.41 -17.25 17.90
CA GLU A 110 -7.16 -16.53 17.71
C GLU A 110 -7.45 -15.32 16.84
N LEU A 111 -7.35 -14.13 17.44
CA LEU A 111 -7.39 -12.87 16.72
C LEU A 111 -6.28 -12.92 15.67
N ARG A 112 -6.61 -13.27 14.43
CA ARG A 112 -5.65 -13.37 13.31
C ARG A 112 -5.65 -12.08 12.50
N MET A 113 -4.51 -11.77 11.91
CA MET A 113 -4.41 -10.61 11.01
C MET A 113 -5.28 -10.80 9.76
N THR A 114 -5.86 -9.71 9.26
CA THR A 114 -6.60 -9.71 8.00
C THR A 114 -5.67 -9.53 6.80
N GLN A 115 -6.09 -10.01 5.63
CA GLN A 115 -5.36 -9.85 4.36
C GLN A 115 -4.98 -8.38 4.09
N ASP A 116 -5.93 -7.44 4.24
CA ASP A 116 -5.70 -6.00 4.05
C ASP A 116 -4.65 -5.40 5.00
N SER A 117 -4.63 -5.89 6.25
CA SER A 117 -3.68 -5.43 7.26
C SER A 117 -2.26 -5.86 6.88
N VAL A 118 -2.09 -7.11 6.45
CA VAL A 118 -0.81 -7.64 5.97
C VAL A 118 -0.38 -6.95 4.68
N TYR A 119 -1.30 -6.70 3.75
CA TYR A 119 -1.02 -5.96 2.52
C TYR A 119 -0.54 -4.53 2.79
N THR A 120 -1.12 -3.86 3.78
CA THR A 120 -0.65 -2.53 4.21
C THR A 120 0.74 -2.59 4.84
N CYS A 121 1.03 -3.64 5.63
CA CYS A 121 2.37 -3.89 6.17
C CYS A 121 3.39 -4.16 5.05
N TRP A 122 3.01 -4.94 4.03
CA TRP A 122 3.84 -5.21 2.87
C TRP A 122 4.21 -3.93 2.11
N LYS A 123 3.23 -3.06 1.81
CA LYS A 123 3.51 -1.77 1.17
C LYS A 123 4.43 -0.89 2.01
N SER A 124 4.22 -0.87 3.33
CA SER A 124 5.07 -0.12 4.26
C SER A 124 6.51 -0.65 4.25
N PHE A 125 6.68 -1.97 4.17
CA PHE A 125 7.99 -2.60 4.05
C PHE A 125 8.66 -2.28 2.71
N LEU A 126 7.95 -2.36 1.58
CA LEU A 126 8.47 -1.98 0.26
C LEU A 126 8.99 -0.54 0.24
N SER A 127 8.16 0.41 0.69
CA SER A 127 8.52 1.83 0.70
C SER A 127 9.63 2.15 1.70
N GLY A 128 9.60 1.53 2.88
CA GLY A 128 10.68 1.64 3.86
C GLY A 128 12.00 1.10 3.33
N TRP A 129 11.97 -0.05 2.67
CA TRP A 129 13.16 -0.69 2.11
C TRP A 129 13.79 0.15 0.99
N GLN A 130 12.95 0.65 0.07
CA GLN A 130 13.41 1.55 -1.00
C GLN A 130 14.06 2.82 -0.43
N ARG A 131 13.55 3.33 0.70
CA ARG A 131 14.13 4.49 1.39
C ARG A 131 15.46 4.18 2.07
N ARG A 132 15.61 2.98 2.65
CA ARG A 132 16.84 2.58 3.36
C ARG A 132 17.95 2.18 2.41
N GLU A 133 17.66 1.30 1.45
CA GLU A 133 18.67 0.66 0.60
C GLU A 133 18.73 1.25 -0.81
N THR A 134 17.85 2.21 -1.15
CA THR A 134 17.71 2.80 -2.51
C THR A 134 17.36 1.79 -3.62
N THR A 135 17.14 0.53 -3.25
CA THR A 135 16.80 -0.57 -4.17
C THR A 135 15.32 -0.87 -4.15
N SER A 136 14.75 -1.11 -5.34
CA SER A 136 13.35 -1.49 -5.50
C SER A 136 13.21 -3.00 -5.66
N PHE A 137 12.13 -3.56 -5.14
CA PHE A 137 11.83 -4.98 -5.30
C PHE A 137 11.42 -5.29 -6.75
N PRO A 138 11.97 -6.35 -7.37
CA PRO A 138 11.50 -6.84 -8.66
C PRO A 138 9.99 -7.13 -8.65
N LYS A 139 9.32 -6.81 -9.77
CA LYS A 139 7.86 -6.96 -9.92
C LYS A 139 7.37 -8.38 -9.64
N HIS A 140 8.13 -9.40 -10.03
CA HIS A 140 7.77 -10.80 -9.78
C HIS A 140 7.67 -11.12 -8.28
N ILE A 141 8.57 -10.59 -7.45
CA ILE A 141 8.51 -10.77 -5.98
C ILE A 141 7.27 -10.09 -5.41
N GLN A 142 6.99 -8.87 -5.87
CA GLN A 142 5.82 -8.11 -5.44
C GLN A 142 4.51 -8.84 -5.75
N THR A 143 4.38 -9.36 -6.96
CA THR A 143 3.20 -10.14 -7.37
C THR A 143 3.07 -11.41 -6.54
N THR A 144 4.15 -12.18 -6.36
CA THR A 144 4.10 -13.44 -5.60
C THR A 144 3.67 -13.24 -4.15
N ILE A 145 4.22 -12.23 -3.46
CA ILE A 145 3.82 -11.93 -2.09
C ILE A 145 2.39 -11.39 -2.02
N LYS A 146 1.97 -10.59 -3.00
CA LYS A 146 0.58 -10.14 -3.08
C LYS A 146 -0.36 -11.35 -3.22
N THR A 147 -0.07 -12.29 -4.11
CA THR A 147 -0.87 -13.51 -4.29
C THR A 147 -0.90 -14.36 -3.02
N LEU A 148 0.23 -14.49 -2.32
CA LEU A 148 0.30 -15.19 -1.03
C LEU A 148 -0.61 -14.55 0.03
N ILE A 149 -0.66 -13.22 0.09
CA ILE A 149 -1.50 -12.50 1.07
C ILE A 149 -2.99 -12.72 0.81
N TYR A 150 -3.42 -12.76 -0.46
CA TYR A 150 -4.83 -12.95 -0.82
C TYR A 150 -5.25 -14.42 -0.92
N GLY A 151 -4.57 -15.33 -0.20
CA GLY A 151 -4.97 -16.73 -0.06
C GLY A 151 -4.25 -17.72 -1.00
N GLY A 152 -3.28 -17.28 -1.77
CA GLY A 152 -2.41 -18.18 -2.52
C GLY A 152 -1.68 -19.16 -1.60
N ASP A 153 -1.31 -20.34 -2.13
CA ASP A 153 -0.61 -21.39 -1.36
C ASP A 153 -1.48 -21.93 -0.19
N ASN A 154 -2.78 -22.15 -0.44
CA ASN A 154 -3.76 -22.65 0.54
C ASN A 154 -3.83 -21.82 1.83
N ASN A 155 -3.80 -20.48 1.70
CA ASN A 155 -3.74 -19.56 2.84
C ASN A 155 -2.61 -19.91 3.82
N TYR A 156 -1.40 -20.15 3.31
CA TYR A 156 -0.20 -20.47 4.11
C TYR A 156 0.04 -19.49 5.29
N LEU A 157 -0.33 -18.22 5.11
CA LEU A 157 -0.19 -17.19 6.14
C LEU A 157 -1.30 -17.21 7.22
N ASN A 158 -2.30 -18.09 7.06
CA ASN A 158 -3.44 -18.24 7.95
C ASN A 158 -4.15 -16.91 8.24
N LEU A 159 -4.40 -16.13 7.18
CA LEU A 159 -5.02 -14.82 7.30
C LEU A 159 -6.53 -14.93 7.27
N ARG A 160 -7.19 -14.02 7.98
CA ARG A 160 -8.64 -13.87 7.92
C ARG A 160 -9.07 -13.18 6.63
N THR A 161 -10.02 -13.81 5.95
CA THR A 161 -10.72 -13.33 4.74
C THR A 161 -11.93 -12.46 5.07
N VAL A 162 -12.40 -12.46 6.32
CA VAL A 162 -13.56 -11.71 6.77
C VAL A 162 -13.42 -10.21 6.44
N GLN A 163 -14.40 -9.69 5.71
CA GLN A 163 -14.51 -8.27 5.43
C GLN A 163 -15.01 -7.55 6.68
N ARG A 164 -14.44 -6.37 6.98
CA ARG A 164 -14.90 -5.59 8.13
C ARG A 164 -16.37 -5.19 7.95
N PRO A 165 -17.20 -5.29 9.00
CA PRO A 165 -18.59 -4.87 8.92
C PRO A 165 -18.69 -3.40 8.54
N ALA A 166 -19.65 -3.08 7.68
CA ALA A 166 -19.85 -1.73 7.18
C ALA A 166 -20.41 -0.84 8.29
N ARG A 167 -19.55 -0.01 8.90
CA ARG A 167 -19.95 1.00 9.89
C ARG A 167 -20.06 2.40 9.30
N ASN A 168 -20.80 3.25 9.99
CA ASN A 168 -20.91 4.68 9.68
C ASN A 168 -19.53 5.33 9.74
N PHE A 169 -19.30 6.27 8.82
CA PHE A 169 -18.03 6.98 8.74
C PHE A 169 -17.94 8.00 9.87
N THR A 170 -17.12 7.73 10.89
CA THR A 170 -17.02 8.60 12.07
C THR A 170 -15.98 9.70 11.90
N VAL A 171 -16.00 10.70 12.79
CA VAL A 171 -14.94 11.73 12.90
C VAL A 171 -13.55 11.11 13.10
N VAL A 172 -13.47 9.99 13.81
CA VAL A 172 -12.21 9.27 14.02
C VAL A 172 -11.72 8.65 12.71
N ASP A 173 -12.63 8.03 11.95
CA ASP A 173 -12.32 7.46 10.64
C ASP A 173 -11.86 8.56 9.66
N TYR A 174 -12.53 9.72 9.66
CA TYR A 174 -12.11 10.89 8.89
C TYR A 174 -10.67 11.31 9.19
N LYS A 175 -10.30 11.49 10.47
CA LYS A 175 -8.93 11.85 10.86
C LYS A 175 -7.89 10.86 10.35
N VAL A 176 -8.22 9.56 10.38
CA VAL A 176 -7.32 8.50 9.89
C VAL A 176 -7.21 8.54 8.36
N CYS A 177 -8.33 8.62 7.64
CA CYS A 177 -8.37 8.62 6.17
C CYS A 177 -7.70 9.87 5.58
N VAL A 178 -7.91 11.05 6.15
CA VAL A 178 -7.22 12.29 5.75
C VAL A 178 -5.72 12.16 6.00
N GLY A 179 -5.34 11.60 7.14
CA GLY A 179 -3.93 11.32 7.46
C GLY A 179 -3.28 10.42 6.42
N GLN A 180 -3.97 9.38 5.95
CA GLN A 180 -3.48 8.49 4.89
C GLN A 180 -3.46 9.19 3.53
N LEU A 181 -4.55 9.86 3.15
CA LEU A 181 -4.69 10.58 1.88
C LEU A 181 -3.57 11.60 1.68
N TRP A 182 -3.24 12.35 2.73
CA TRP A 182 -2.25 13.44 2.68
C TRP A 182 -0.84 13.05 3.15
N GLY A 183 -0.69 11.92 3.84
CA GLY A 183 0.55 11.54 4.52
C GLY A 183 1.29 10.34 3.94
N ASN A 184 0.63 9.53 3.11
CA ASN A 184 1.26 8.39 2.45
C ASN A 184 1.94 8.82 1.15
N ASP A 185 3.17 8.37 0.93
CA ASP A 185 3.98 8.58 -0.27
C ASP A 185 3.98 7.38 -1.21
N TRP A 186 3.49 6.21 -0.77
CA TRP A 186 3.45 4.98 -1.57
C TRP A 186 2.35 4.96 -2.64
N HIS A 187 1.46 5.96 -2.65
CA HIS A 187 0.41 6.09 -3.68
C HIS A 187 0.55 7.44 -4.38
N ASP A 188 0.86 7.39 -5.67
CA ASP A 188 0.81 8.56 -6.54
C ASP A 188 -0.60 8.74 -7.10
N PHE A 189 -1.22 9.86 -6.75
CA PHE A 189 -2.48 10.28 -7.34
C PHE A 189 -2.22 10.79 -8.75
N TYR A 190 -3.12 10.46 -9.68
CA TYR A 190 -3.04 10.92 -11.08
C TYR A 190 -2.88 12.45 -11.19
N CYS A 191 -3.60 13.19 -10.35
CA CYS A 191 -3.47 14.63 -10.23
C CYS A 191 -3.86 15.08 -8.82
N GLU A 192 -3.35 16.24 -8.39
CA GLU A 192 -3.69 16.81 -7.08
C GLU A 192 -5.18 17.17 -6.99
N SER A 193 -5.83 17.53 -8.10
CA SER A 193 -7.28 17.80 -8.11
C SER A 193 -8.11 16.56 -7.78
N TYR A 194 -7.66 15.37 -8.19
CA TYR A 194 -8.29 14.11 -7.80
C TYR A 194 -8.14 13.85 -6.30
N ARG A 195 -6.97 14.10 -5.74
CA ARG A 195 -6.72 14.00 -4.30
C ARG A 195 -7.59 14.96 -3.49
N VAL A 196 -7.73 16.21 -3.95
CA VAL A 196 -8.63 17.21 -3.34
C VAL A 196 -10.08 16.74 -3.42
N ARG A 197 -10.51 16.19 -4.55
CA ARG A 197 -11.86 15.63 -4.69
C ARG A 197 -12.13 14.49 -3.71
N LEU A 198 -11.16 13.58 -3.51
CA LEU A 198 -11.27 12.54 -2.48
C LEU A 198 -11.42 13.13 -1.07
N HIS A 199 -10.68 14.19 -0.77
CA HIS A 199 -10.78 14.88 0.52
C HIS A 199 -12.16 15.52 0.73
N LEU A 200 -12.69 16.19 -0.29
CA LEU A 200 -14.03 16.78 -0.27
C LEU A 200 -15.13 15.72 -0.10
N MET A 201 -14.97 14.56 -0.76
CA MET A 201 -15.89 13.45 -0.57
C MET A 201 -15.86 12.94 0.88
N GLN A 202 -14.69 12.82 1.51
CA GLN A 202 -14.59 12.44 2.93
C GLN A 202 -15.31 13.45 3.84
N LEU A 203 -15.21 14.75 3.55
CA LEU A 203 -15.92 15.80 4.28
C LEU A 203 -17.44 15.73 4.11
N LEU A 204 -17.91 15.43 2.90
CA LEU A 204 -19.34 15.23 2.65
C LEU A 204 -19.89 14.06 3.46
N HIS A 205 -19.18 12.93 3.46
CA HIS A 205 -19.62 11.71 4.14
C HIS A 205 -19.53 11.81 5.67
N LEU A 206 -18.66 12.68 6.19
CA LEU A 206 -18.64 12.99 7.63
C LEU A 206 -19.93 13.67 8.10
N ASN A 207 -20.58 14.42 7.20
CA ASN A 207 -21.79 15.19 7.49
C ASN A 207 -23.07 14.48 7.01
N THR A 208 -22.97 13.24 6.52
CA THR A 208 -24.11 12.41 6.10
C THR A 208 -24.09 11.06 6.80
N SER A 209 -25.23 10.35 6.82
CA SER A 209 -25.30 8.97 7.32
C SER A 209 -24.71 7.93 6.35
N ALA A 210 -23.95 8.36 5.34
CA ALA A 210 -23.43 7.50 4.29
C ALA A 210 -22.43 6.49 4.85
N ARG A 211 -22.58 5.22 4.49
CA ARG A 211 -21.74 4.13 5.02
C ARG A 211 -20.38 4.11 4.33
N THR A 212 -19.35 3.62 5.03
CA THR A 212 -17.99 3.50 4.47
C THR A 212 -17.92 2.62 3.20
N ALA A 213 -18.87 1.68 3.02
CA ALA A 213 -18.97 0.87 1.80
C ALA A 213 -19.46 1.69 0.58
N GLU A 214 -20.31 2.69 0.78
CA GLU A 214 -20.76 3.60 -0.28
C GLU A 214 -19.61 4.46 -0.80
N TYR A 215 -18.63 4.79 0.05
CA TYR A 215 -17.39 5.47 -0.36
C TYR A 215 -16.57 4.64 -1.37
N VAL A 216 -16.43 3.34 -1.14
CA VAL A 216 -15.67 2.43 -2.03
C VAL A 216 -16.43 2.16 -3.34
N MET A 217 -17.75 2.05 -3.29
CA MET A 217 -18.59 1.85 -4.48
C MET A 217 -18.75 3.12 -5.32
N ASN A 218 -18.90 4.30 -4.69
CA ASN A 218 -19.01 5.58 -5.39
C ASN A 218 -17.70 6.03 -6.05
N LEU A 219 -16.55 5.45 -5.67
CA LEU A 219 -15.29 5.65 -6.38
C LEU A 219 -15.27 5.00 -7.77
N LYS A 220 -16.18 4.05 -8.06
CA LYS A 220 -16.37 3.50 -9.41
C LYS A 220 -17.19 4.42 -10.32
N TYR A 221 -17.86 5.45 -9.79
CA TYR A 221 -18.64 6.37 -10.61
C TYR A 221 -17.80 7.56 -11.14
N ARG A 222 -17.61 7.52 -12.47
CA ARG A 222 -17.17 8.58 -13.39
C ARG A 222 -15.65 8.78 -13.55
N VAL A 223 -15.02 7.81 -14.20
CA VAL A 223 -14.06 8.10 -15.29
C VAL A 223 -14.87 8.60 -16.50
N SER A 224 -15.41 9.83 -16.41
CA SER A 224 -16.14 10.48 -17.52
C SER A 224 -15.44 11.75 -18.00
N CYS A 225 -14.25 12.04 -17.47
CA CYS A 225 -13.46 13.20 -17.87
C CYS A 225 -12.41 12.86 -18.94
N TYR A 226 -12.68 11.94 -19.86
CA TYR A 226 -11.92 11.82 -21.11
C TYR A 226 -12.81 11.41 -22.29
N PRO A 227 -12.76 12.15 -23.41
CA PRO A 227 -13.17 11.64 -24.71
C PRO A 227 -12.04 10.76 -25.29
N HIS A 228 -12.43 9.60 -25.80
CA HIS A 228 -11.69 8.72 -26.72
C HIS A 228 -10.22 8.40 -26.39
N HIS A 229 -9.99 7.24 -25.79
CA HIS A 229 -9.14 6.23 -26.42
C HIS A 229 -9.60 4.84 -25.96
N SER A 230 -10.04 4.06 -26.95
CA SER A 230 -10.48 2.67 -26.87
C SER A 230 -9.49 1.77 -26.15
N PHE A 231 -9.95 0.95 -25.20
CA PHE A 231 -9.37 -0.37 -24.98
C PHE A 231 -10.37 -1.34 -24.36
N MET A 232 -10.90 -2.19 -25.24
CA MET A 232 -11.48 -3.53 -25.09
C MET A 232 -12.42 -3.81 -23.90
N ASP A 233 -13.69 -3.94 -24.28
CA ASP A 233 -14.69 -4.78 -23.63
C ASP A 233 -14.15 -6.18 -23.36
N ILE A 234 -14.31 -6.64 -22.12
CA ILE A 234 -14.38 -8.06 -21.79
C ILE A 234 -15.78 -8.26 -21.24
N ASP A 235 -16.64 -8.79 -22.10
CA ASP A 235 -17.91 -9.40 -21.74
C ASP A 235 -17.67 -10.53 -20.74
N LEU A 236 -18.43 -10.50 -19.64
CA LEU A 236 -18.63 -11.66 -18.78
C LEU A 236 -20.08 -12.11 -18.98
N SER A 237 -20.24 -13.09 -19.88
CA SER A 237 -21.26 -14.13 -19.75
C SER A 237 -20.78 -15.18 -18.76
#